data_AF-A0A7X9M1K6-F1
#
_entry.id   AF-A0A7X9M1K6-F1
#
_cell.length_a   1.000
_cell.length_b   1.000
_cell.length_c   1.000
_cell.angle_alpha   90.00
_cell.angle_beta   90.00
_cell.angle_gamma   90.00
#
_symmetry.space_group_name_H-M   'P 1'
#
loop_
_entity.id
_entity.type
_entity.pdbx_description
1 polymer ?
#
loop_
_entity_poly.entity_id
_entity_poly.type
_entity_poly.pdbx_seq_one_letter_code
_entity_poly.pdbx_strand_id
1 'polypeptide(L)'
;MEFFLLGFNWGDWGLLFIGVVVWGLVIASGLLLLWGIWKKSWKALVISGLAFLVPAIILFTQPGFTRLFILIPLLVFILAYFFKKKH
;
A
#
# COMPACT_ATOMS: atom_id res chain seq x y z
N MET A 1 9.89 23.14 -29.99
CA MET A 1 8.69 22.99 -29.12
C MET A 1 8.23 21.54 -29.02
N GLU A 2 8.27 20.73 -30.07
CA GLU A 2 7.91 19.30 -30.01
C GLU A 2 8.70 18.50 -28.97
N PHE A 3 10.01 18.67 -28.84
CA PHE A 3 10.82 17.98 -27.82
C PHE A 3 10.38 18.28 -26.38
N PHE A 4 10.02 19.54 -26.09
CA PHE A 4 9.50 19.97 -24.78
C PHE A 4 8.11 19.38 -24.50
N LEU A 5 7.25 19.32 -25.52
CA LEU A 5 5.92 18.73 -25.43
C LEU A 5 5.97 17.19 -25.31
N LEU A 6 6.95 16.53 -25.94
CA LEU A 6 7.21 15.10 -25.76
C LEU A 6 7.68 14.83 -24.32
N GLY A 7 8.66 15.58 -23.81
CA GLY A 7 9.13 15.42 -22.42
C GLY A 7 8.01 15.61 -21.38
N PHE A 8 7.09 16.54 -21.62
CA PHE A 8 5.90 16.76 -20.79
C PHE A 8 4.93 15.56 -20.85
N ASN A 9 4.55 15.12 -22.05
CA ASN A 9 3.60 14.02 -22.25
C ASN A 9 4.11 12.69 -21.66
N TRP A 10 5.38 12.34 -21.89
CA TRP A 10 5.99 11.13 -21.32
C TRP A 10 6.14 11.20 -19.78
N GLY A 11 6.37 12.39 -19.23
CA GLY A 11 6.40 12.60 -17.78
C GLY A 11 5.03 12.41 -17.13
N ASP A 12 3.98 12.92 -17.75
CA ASP A 12 2.60 12.84 -17.25
C ASP A 12 2.10 11.39 -17.15
N TRP A 13 2.32 10.58 -18.20
CA TRP A 13 1.97 9.15 -18.17
C TRP A 13 2.74 8.38 -17.10
N GLY A 14 4.00 8.73 -16.87
CA GLY A 14 4.82 8.14 -15.81
C GLY A 14 4.24 8.40 -14.41
N LEU A 15 3.88 9.66 -14.13
CA LEU A 15 3.28 10.04 -12.84
C LEU A 15 1.90 9.41 -12.65
N LEU A 16 1.08 9.36 -13.71
CA LEU A 16 -0.22 8.67 -13.69
C LEU A 16 -0.06 7.18 -13.39
N PHE A 17 0.90 6.51 -14.04
CA PHE A 17 1.17 5.09 -13.80
C PHE A 17 1.59 4.82 -12.35
N ILE A 18 2.51 5.63 -11.81
CA ILE A 18 2.90 5.54 -10.40
C ILE A 18 1.68 5.71 -9.48
N GLY A 19 0.83 6.70 -9.76
CA GLY A 19 -0.41 6.91 -9.03
C GLY A 19 -1.33 5.69 -9.05
N VAL A 20 -1.58 5.12 -10.24
CA VAL A 20 -2.41 3.92 -10.41
C VAL A 20 -1.84 2.74 -9.63
N VAL A 21 -0.52 2.52 -9.68
CA VAL A 21 0.14 1.44 -8.93
C VAL A 21 -0.01 1.63 -7.42
N VAL A 22 0.24 2.84 -6.90
CA VAL A 22 0.15 3.14 -5.47
C VAL A 22 -1.27 2.94 -4.95
N TRP A 23 -2.28 3.49 -5.63
CA TRP A 23 -3.68 3.31 -5.24
C TRP A 23 -4.18 1.88 -5.46
N GLY A 24 -3.70 1.20 -6.50
CA GLY A 24 -3.94 -0.23 -6.73
C GLY A 24 -3.42 -1.09 -5.56
N LEU A 25 -2.21 -0.80 -5.06
CA LEU A 25 -1.65 -1.47 -3.88
C LEU A 25 -2.49 -1.22 -2.62
N VAL A 26 -2.98 0.01 -2.42
CA VAL A 26 -3.89 0.33 -1.31
C VAL A 26 -5.12 -0.57 -1.36
N ILE A 27 -5.81 -0.62 -2.50
CA ILE A 27 -7.02 -1.44 -2.67
C ILE A 27 -6.70 -2.93 -2.50
N ALA A 28 -5.67 -3.44 -3.18
CA ALA A 28 -5.27 -4.85 -3.10
C ALA A 28 -4.92 -5.26 -1.66
N SER A 29 -4.22 -4.40 -0.92
CA SER A 29 -3.90 -4.65 0.48
C SER A 29 -5.15 -4.71 1.35
N GLY A 30 -6.15 -3.85 1.12
CA GLY A 30 -7.41 -3.84 1.85
C GLY A 30 -8.22 -5.10 1.60
N LEU A 31 -8.30 -5.55 0.34
CA LEU A 31 -8.94 -6.83 -0.01
C LEU A 31 -8.22 -8.01 0.65
N LEU A 32 -6.88 -8.05 0.61
CA LEU A 32 -6.08 -9.08 1.29
C LEU A 32 -6.24 -9.04 2.81
N LEU A 33 -6.39 -7.85 3.41
CA LEU A 33 -6.62 -7.70 4.85
C LEU A 33 -7.96 -8.33 5.23
N LEU A 34 -9.04 -7.94 4.55
CA LEU A 34 -10.37 -8.48 4.78
C LEU A 34 -10.40 -9.99 4.57
N TRP A 35 -9.76 -10.48 3.49
CA TRP A 35 -9.69 -11.91 3.21
C TRP A 35 -8.85 -12.67 4.26
N GLY A 36 -7.73 -12.10 4.69
CA GLY A 36 -6.86 -12.67 5.73
C GLY A 36 -7.55 -12.76 7.08
N ILE A 37 -8.34 -11.74 7.46
CA ILE A 37 -9.18 -11.76 8.65
C ILE A 37 -10.24 -12.85 8.52
N TRP A 38 -10.98 -12.88 7.40
CA TRP A 38 -12.06 -13.83 7.18
C TRP A 38 -11.60 -15.29 7.21
N LYS A 39 -10.47 -15.60 6.55
CA LYS A 39 -9.89 -16.95 6.50
C LYS A 39 -8.96 -17.25 7.66
N LYS A 40 -8.79 -16.34 8.62
CA LYS A 40 -7.80 -16.45 9.70
C LYS A 40 -6.38 -16.78 9.21
N SER A 41 -6.02 -16.27 8.03
CA SER A 41 -4.74 -16.59 7.36
C SER A 41 -3.68 -15.56 7.73
N TRP A 42 -2.72 -15.97 8.57
CA TRP A 42 -1.58 -15.12 8.93
C TRP A 42 -0.75 -14.73 7.70
N LYS A 43 -0.59 -15.62 6.71
CA LYS A 43 0.15 -15.34 5.47
C LYS A 43 -0.50 -14.22 4.67
N ALA A 44 -1.83 -14.26 4.52
CA ALA A 44 -2.57 -13.22 3.81
C ALA A 44 -2.46 -11.86 4.54
N LEU A 45 -2.48 -11.86 5.87
CA LEU A 45 -2.25 -10.64 6.66
C LEU A 45 -0.84 -10.07 6.49
N VAL A 46 0.19 -10.91 6.48
CA VAL A 46 1.57 -10.47 6.21
C VAL A 46 1.68 -9.87 4.80
N ILE A 47 1.13 -10.54 3.78
CA ILE A 47 1.17 -10.05 2.40
C ILE A 47 0.41 -8.73 2.27
N SER A 48 -0.76 -8.61 2.92
CA SER A 48 -1.52 -7.36 3.00
C SER A 48 -0.69 -6.22 3.62
N GLY A 49 -0.07 -6.46 4.78
CA GLY A 49 0.76 -5.46 5.45
C GLY A 49 1.96 -5.04 4.61
N LEU A 50 2.61 -5.99 3.91
CA LEU A 50 3.71 -5.70 2.99
C LEU A 50 3.25 -4.89 1.77
N ALA A 51 2.12 -5.24 1.17
CA ALA A 51 1.55 -4.52 0.04
C ALA A 51 1.19 -3.07 0.42
N PHE A 52 0.68 -2.86 1.65
CA PHE A 52 0.37 -1.52 2.15
C PHE A 52 1.59 -0.74 2.66
N LEU A 53 2.71 -1.41 2.96
CA LEU A 53 3.90 -0.75 3.48
C LEU A 53 4.44 0.29 2.49
N VAL A 54 4.43 -0.02 1.19
CA VAL A 54 4.88 0.88 0.12
C VAL A 54 4.05 2.19 0.09
N PRO A 55 2.71 2.16 -0.09
CA PRO A 55 1.91 3.38 -0.04
C PRO A 55 1.99 4.08 1.32
N ALA A 56 2.10 3.34 2.43
CA ALA A 56 2.23 3.94 3.76
C ALA A 56 3.51 4.75 3.92
N ILE A 57 4.66 4.26 3.43
CA ILE A 57 5.93 5.02 3.45
C ILE A 57 5.81 6.28 2.59
N ILE A 58 5.22 6.18 1.40
CA ILE A 58 5.02 7.33 0.51
C ILE A 58 4.16 8.39 1.21
N LEU A 59 3.02 7.99 1.79
CA LEU A 59 2.12 8.89 2.51
C LEU A 59 2.74 9.44 3.79
N PHE A 60 3.62 8.69 4.46
CA PHE A 60 4.32 9.14 5.66
C PHE A 60 5.23 10.35 5.41
N THR A 61 5.76 10.50 4.19
CA THR A 61 6.58 11.68 3.84
C THR A 61 5.76 12.97 3.77
N GLN A 62 4.44 12.86 3.67
CA GLN A 62 3.54 14.02 3.59
C GLN A 62 3.23 14.58 5.00
N PRO A 63 3.00 15.89 5.14
CA PRO A 63 2.65 16.50 6.42
C PRO A 63 1.21 16.17 6.86
N GLY A 64 0.93 16.28 8.16
CA GLY A 64 -0.40 16.09 8.73
C GLY A 64 -0.75 14.64 9.04
N PHE A 65 -2.05 14.30 8.92
CA PHE A 65 -2.58 12.98 9.31
C PHE A 65 -2.11 11.82 8.42
N THR A 66 -1.59 12.11 7.23
CA THR A 66 -0.98 11.11 6.33
C THR A 66 0.21 10.39 6.98
N ARG A 67 0.93 11.04 7.91
CA ARG A 67 1.96 10.39 8.73
C ARG A 67 1.45 9.20 9.54
N LEU A 68 0.16 9.16 9.86
CA LEU A 68 -0.41 8.05 10.64
C LEU A 68 -0.59 6.77 9.82
N PHE A 69 -0.48 6.84 8.49
CA PHE A 69 -0.67 5.66 7.62
C PHE A 69 0.40 4.58 7.85
N ILE A 70 1.57 4.95 8.37
CA ILE A 70 2.61 3.98 8.76
C ILE A 70 2.18 3.08 9.92
N LEU A 71 1.16 3.48 10.69
CA LEU A 71 0.62 2.66 11.77
C LEU A 71 -0.22 1.50 11.25
N ILE A 72 -0.86 1.63 10.08
CA ILE A 72 -1.69 0.58 9.49
C ILE A 72 -0.89 -0.71 9.24
N PRO A 73 0.24 -0.72 8.49
CA PRO A 73 0.98 -1.96 8.27
C PRO A 73 1.54 -2.54 9.57
N LEU A 74 1.92 -1.70 10.55
CA LEU A 74 2.33 -2.16 11.88
C LEU A 74 1.20 -2.91 12.60
N LEU A 75 -0.01 -2.36 12.62
CA LEU A 75 -1.19 -3.01 13.21
C LEU A 75 -1.53 -4.32 12.49
N VAL A 76 -1.42 -4.35 11.15
CA VAL A 76 -1.65 -5.56 10.37
C VAL A 76 -0.61 -6.65 10.68
N PHE A 77 0.66 -6.29 10.85
CA PHE A 77 1.70 -7.27 11.25
C PHE A 77 1.49 -7.81 12.67
N ILE A 78 1.08 -6.95 13.62
CA ILE A 78 0.70 -7.38 14.96
C ILE A 78 -0.46 -8.39 14.90
N LEU A 79 -1.49 -8.08 14.10
CA LEU A 79 -2.62 -8.97 13.89
C LEU A 79 -2.19 -10.31 13.26
N ALA A 80 -1.31 -10.26 12.27
CA ALA A 80 -0.75 -11.45 11.63
C ALA A 80 0.00 -12.34 12.62
N TYR A 81 0.79 -11.75 13.51
CA TYR A 81 1.51 -12.47 14.57
C TYR A 81 0.55 -13.23 15.50
N PHE A 82 -0.54 -12.58 15.93
CA PHE A 82 -1.54 -13.25 16.77
C PHE A 82 -2.26 -14.39 16.06
N PHE A 83 -2.50 -14.28 14.76
CA PHE A 83 -3.13 -15.35 13.98
C PHE A 83 -2.18 -16.53 13.76
N LYS A 84 -0.88 -16.26 13.56
CA LYS A 84 0.13 -17.31 13.48
C LYS A 84 0.25 -18.11 14.78
N LYS A 85 0.14 -17.45 15.95
CA LYS A 85 0.22 -18.13 17.25
C LYS A 85 -0.95 -19.08 17.54
N LYS A 86 -2.10 -18.85 16.92
CA LYS A 86 -3.31 -19.67 17.11
C LYS A 86 -3.37 -20.88 16.17
N HIS A 87 -2.37 -21.06 15.31
CA HIS A 87 -2.34 -22.04 14.24
C HIS A 87 -1.14 -22.98 14.39
#